data_AF-A0AAV4GZE0-F1
#
_entry.id   AF-A0AAV4GZE0-F1
#
_cell.length_a   1.000
_cell.length_b   1.000
_cell.length_c   1.000
_cell.angle_alpha   90.00
_cell.angle_beta   90.00
_cell.angle_gamma   90.00
#
_symmetry.space_group_name_H-M   'P 1'
#
loop_
_entity.id
_entity.type
_entity.pdbx_description
1 polymer ?
#
loop_
_entity_poly.entity_id
_entity_poly.type
_entity_poly.pdbx_seq_one_letter_code
_entity_poly.pdbx_strand_id
1 'polypeptide(L)'
;MPPHEKQPVMVYLHPGGYYGGSGAKYNFTNLALKGVVVVSVSFRLDMFGFLSTQDEVIPGNFGLLDAALALDFVKEIISNFGGNPEEITLFGASSGSAMVSIFTLSPLTRGKFHKAIMQSGASLCPWAVFTPGRTTNVPAEIALNLGRRLNCSLPGAGSGTNVSRDLLTCLRATPVDTLVRESVAMQFESYRGDMIFIPVSGDSFGVLPETPEQLLAKTAELVAIPTIVGFTTDDGTWLVPDSENDGISYSEFNFILSASVFQFYPPNQRAEVLQRARAAYLPSDPASLTPAQLRAIHVKIATDLSMASFIVKQARLFSKAGHLTTNGQKPGTFVYQFDYRPSYSTTPLWWGVGHSDEKGFVLGLPVGPDPFKYPNTTLEDQHVAELITTMWSDFAKFGDPMPQALNWPKGLRWPSFGHASDDQDLLLIDVEPRVKEFDRNQAVAAWTGSSGISEPPTSKPDSSSQTTANLGLTLVVVVAVVVVIVVVVVVLIVVVVVAVVVVVVVVVVVVVVVVVVVAVLLYTCLYNAIL
;
A
#
# COMPACT_ATOMS: atom_id res chain seq x y z
N MET A 1 14.18 -32.63 -33.64
CA MET A 1 13.55 -32.42 -32.33
C MET A 1 12.11 -32.91 -32.45
N PRO A 2 11.55 -33.60 -31.45
CA PRO A 2 10.11 -33.90 -31.45
C PRO A 2 9.33 -32.57 -31.55
N PRO A 3 8.08 -32.56 -32.03
CA PRO A 3 7.30 -31.33 -32.17
C PRO A 3 7.41 -30.55 -30.85
N HIS A 4 8.03 -29.37 -30.91
CA HIS A 4 8.41 -28.64 -29.71
C HIS A 4 7.18 -28.39 -28.84
N GLU A 5 7.15 -29.02 -27.67
CA GLU A 5 6.11 -28.77 -26.67
C GLU A 5 6.15 -27.29 -26.29
N LYS A 6 5.02 -26.61 -26.46
CA LYS A 6 4.89 -25.17 -26.15
C LYS A 6 5.11 -24.97 -24.66
N GLN A 7 5.95 -24.01 -24.30
CA GLN A 7 6.36 -23.75 -22.91
C GLN A 7 5.31 -22.89 -22.18
N PRO A 8 5.16 -23.03 -20.85
CA PRO A 8 4.35 -22.12 -20.04
C PRO A 8 4.81 -20.66 -20.20
N VAL A 9 3.86 -19.74 -20.13
CA VAL A 9 4.10 -18.30 -20.36
C VAL A 9 3.96 -17.56 -19.04
N MET A 10 4.92 -16.71 -18.70
CA MET A 10 4.88 -15.81 -17.55
C MET A 10 4.83 -14.36 -18.03
N VAL A 11 3.73 -13.65 -17.74
CA VAL A 11 3.55 -12.24 -18.13
C VAL A 11 3.78 -11.34 -16.92
N TYR A 12 4.76 -10.44 -17.02
CA TYR A 12 5.20 -9.56 -15.93
C TYR A 12 4.59 -8.16 -16.00
N LEU A 13 3.99 -7.72 -14.89
CA LEU A 13 3.59 -6.33 -14.64
C LEU A 13 4.58 -5.68 -13.66
N HIS A 14 5.22 -4.59 -14.11
CA HIS A 14 6.30 -3.96 -13.35
C HIS A 14 5.80 -3.13 -12.14
N PRO A 15 6.63 -2.99 -11.07
CA PRO A 15 6.39 -2.07 -9.96
C PRO A 15 6.59 -0.61 -10.37
N GLY A 16 6.36 0.31 -9.43
CA GLY A 16 6.68 1.74 -9.58
C GLY A 16 5.55 2.69 -9.15
N GLY A 17 4.66 2.23 -8.26
CA GLY A 17 3.64 3.07 -7.63
C GLY A 17 2.63 3.66 -8.61
N TYR A 18 2.45 3.02 -9.77
CA TYR A 18 1.64 3.49 -10.90
C TYR A 18 2.14 4.73 -11.64
N TYR A 19 3.15 5.45 -11.12
CA TYR A 19 3.68 6.68 -11.74
C TYR A 19 5.04 6.49 -12.44
N GLY A 20 5.80 5.45 -12.10
CA GLY A 20 7.12 5.17 -12.66
C GLY A 20 7.31 3.72 -13.10
N GLY A 21 8.35 3.47 -13.91
CA GLY A 21 8.73 2.11 -14.34
C GLY A 21 8.72 1.91 -15.84
N SER A 22 9.04 0.68 -16.28
CA SER A 22 8.96 0.22 -17.67
C SER A 22 9.24 -1.27 -17.73
N GLY A 23 8.48 -2.03 -18.54
CA GLY A 23 8.71 -3.46 -18.75
C GLY A 23 10.07 -3.77 -19.38
N ALA A 24 10.66 -2.82 -20.12
CA ALA A 24 11.96 -2.99 -20.79
C ALA A 24 13.16 -3.03 -19.82
N LYS A 25 12.94 -2.67 -18.54
CA LYS A 25 14.01 -2.60 -17.53
C LYS A 25 14.42 -3.99 -17.01
N TYR A 26 13.58 -5.01 -17.14
CA TYR A 26 13.74 -6.28 -16.46
C TYR A 26 14.32 -7.35 -17.38
N ASN A 27 15.49 -7.91 -17.01
CA ASN A 27 16.10 -9.00 -17.74
C ASN A 27 15.72 -10.35 -17.11
N PHE A 28 14.79 -11.06 -17.75
CA PHE A 28 14.30 -12.37 -17.29
C PHE A 28 15.04 -13.56 -17.93
N THR A 29 16.22 -13.36 -18.52
CA THR A 29 16.96 -14.44 -19.21
C THR A 29 17.16 -15.67 -18.31
N ASN A 30 17.58 -15.48 -17.06
CA ASN A 30 17.86 -16.59 -16.14
C ASN A 30 16.58 -17.32 -15.70
N LEU A 31 15.46 -16.60 -15.55
CA LEU A 31 14.16 -17.22 -15.32
C LEU A 31 13.67 -17.99 -16.57
N ALA A 32 13.82 -17.42 -17.77
CA ALA A 32 13.42 -18.06 -19.02
C ALA A 32 14.20 -19.37 -19.30
N LEU A 33 15.48 -19.43 -18.90
CA LEU A 33 16.30 -20.64 -18.97
C LEU A 33 15.75 -21.81 -18.13
N LYS A 34 14.79 -21.56 -17.23
CA LYS A 34 14.05 -22.61 -16.51
C LYS A 34 12.98 -23.31 -17.35
N GLY A 35 12.88 -23.04 -18.65
CA GLY A 35 11.89 -23.64 -19.53
C GLY A 35 10.53 -22.95 -19.44
N VAL A 36 10.54 -21.62 -19.48
CA VAL A 36 9.33 -20.79 -19.56
C VAL A 36 9.57 -19.63 -20.52
N VAL A 37 8.51 -19.13 -21.15
CA VAL A 37 8.55 -17.89 -21.93
C VAL A 37 8.15 -16.74 -21.03
N VAL A 38 8.98 -15.69 -20.93
CA VAL A 38 8.68 -14.51 -20.11
C VAL A 38 8.39 -13.30 -21.00
N VAL A 39 7.27 -12.63 -20.74
CA VAL A 39 6.86 -11.40 -21.44
C VAL A 39 6.76 -10.27 -20.43
N SER A 40 7.53 -9.20 -20.59
CA SER A 40 7.39 -8.00 -19.77
C SER A 40 6.55 -6.93 -20.47
N VAL A 41 5.56 -6.39 -19.76
CA VAL A 41 4.59 -5.44 -20.32
C VAL A 41 4.86 -4.03 -19.77
N SER A 42 4.79 -3.04 -20.66
CA SER A 42 4.69 -1.63 -20.28
C SER A 42 3.24 -1.17 -20.47
N PHE A 43 2.76 -0.34 -19.56
CA PHE A 43 1.41 0.25 -19.58
C PHE A 43 1.51 1.75 -19.28
N ARG A 44 0.46 2.53 -19.58
CA ARG A 44 0.44 3.95 -19.23
C ARG A 44 0.52 4.14 -17.72
N LEU A 45 1.31 5.13 -17.31
CA LEU A 45 1.59 5.48 -15.92
C LEU A 45 1.07 6.88 -15.60
N ASP A 46 1.07 7.23 -14.32
CA ASP A 46 0.79 8.56 -13.80
C ASP A 46 -0.59 9.06 -14.30
N MET A 47 -0.75 10.36 -14.51
CA MET A 47 -1.97 10.94 -15.07
C MET A 47 -2.40 10.32 -16.42
N PHE A 48 -1.50 9.73 -17.20
CA PHE A 48 -1.85 9.10 -18.48
C PHE A 48 -2.52 7.74 -18.30
N GLY A 49 -2.20 7.04 -17.21
CA GLY A 49 -2.74 5.73 -16.87
C GLY A 49 -3.96 5.80 -15.95
N PHE A 50 -3.98 6.76 -15.03
CA PHE A 50 -4.86 6.66 -13.85
C PHE A 50 -5.55 7.97 -13.45
N LEU A 51 -5.42 9.06 -14.22
CA LEU A 51 -6.25 10.24 -14.02
C LEU A 51 -7.73 9.86 -14.12
N SER A 52 -8.55 10.30 -13.16
CA SER A 52 -9.99 10.06 -13.16
C SER A 52 -10.76 11.28 -12.68
N THR A 53 -11.80 11.68 -13.42
CA THR A 53 -12.83 12.64 -13.00
C THR A 53 -14.01 11.95 -12.31
N GLN A 54 -13.93 10.63 -12.13
CA GLN A 54 -14.99 9.78 -11.57
C GLN A 54 -16.33 9.93 -12.29
N ASP A 55 -16.25 10.17 -13.61
CA ASP A 55 -17.36 10.16 -14.55
C ASP A 55 -16.94 9.49 -15.86
N GLU A 56 -17.82 9.42 -16.84
CA GLU A 56 -17.57 8.73 -18.11
C GLU A 56 -16.58 9.47 -19.03
N VAL A 57 -16.18 10.72 -18.73
CA VAL A 57 -15.32 11.51 -19.61
C VAL A 57 -13.85 11.14 -19.42
N ILE A 58 -13.42 11.07 -18.16
CA ILE A 58 -12.11 10.57 -17.77
C ILE A 58 -12.35 9.51 -16.67
N PRO A 59 -12.76 8.29 -17.03
CA PRO A 59 -13.13 7.27 -16.04
C PRO A 59 -11.95 6.76 -15.22
N GLY A 60 -10.71 6.83 -15.73
CA GLY A 60 -9.51 6.27 -15.10
C GLY A 60 -9.19 4.87 -15.60
N ASN A 61 -8.30 4.15 -14.91
CA ASN A 61 -7.93 2.76 -15.21
C ASN A 61 -7.37 2.47 -16.61
N PHE A 62 -6.92 3.48 -17.35
CA PHE A 62 -6.32 3.31 -18.67
C PHE A 62 -5.06 2.44 -18.64
N GLY A 63 -4.23 2.55 -17.59
CA GLY A 63 -3.06 1.67 -17.40
C GLY A 63 -3.46 0.21 -17.15
N LEU A 64 -4.60 -0.04 -16.49
CA LEU A 64 -5.15 -1.40 -16.36
C LEU A 64 -5.67 -1.91 -17.71
N LEU A 65 -6.34 -1.07 -18.50
CA LEU A 65 -6.78 -1.45 -19.84
C LEU A 65 -5.63 -1.81 -20.77
N ASP A 66 -4.52 -1.06 -20.71
CA ASP A 66 -3.32 -1.36 -21.51
C ASP A 66 -2.76 -2.74 -21.15
N ALA A 67 -2.63 -3.04 -19.86
CA ALA A 67 -2.14 -4.34 -19.40
C ALA A 67 -3.11 -5.47 -19.74
N ALA A 68 -4.42 -5.23 -19.68
CA ALA A 68 -5.44 -6.22 -20.08
C ALA A 68 -5.43 -6.49 -21.60
N LEU A 69 -5.21 -5.45 -22.42
CA LEU A 69 -5.04 -5.57 -23.87
C LEU A 69 -3.74 -6.30 -24.21
N ALA A 70 -2.66 -6.05 -23.46
CA ALA A 70 -1.41 -6.78 -23.64
C ALA A 70 -1.57 -8.28 -23.37
N LEU A 71 -2.42 -8.68 -22.42
CA LEU A 71 -2.76 -10.10 -22.21
C LEU A 71 -3.47 -10.72 -23.42
N ASP A 72 -4.40 -10.01 -24.04
CA ASP A 72 -5.06 -10.48 -25.28
C ASP A 72 -4.04 -10.64 -26.40
N PHE A 73 -3.18 -9.65 -26.57
CA PHE A 73 -2.11 -9.68 -27.57
C PHE A 73 -1.17 -10.87 -27.33
N VAL A 74 -0.71 -11.09 -26.10
CA VAL A 74 0.13 -12.25 -25.75
C VAL A 74 -0.60 -13.55 -26.09
N LYS A 75 -1.87 -13.69 -25.72
CA LYS A 75 -2.65 -14.91 -26.03
C LYS A 75 -2.72 -15.18 -27.53
N GLU A 76 -2.84 -14.14 -28.34
CA GLU A 76 -2.88 -14.24 -29.80
C GLU A 76 -1.52 -14.66 -30.40
N ILE A 77 -0.41 -14.07 -29.94
CA ILE A 77 0.88 -14.19 -30.65
C ILE A 77 1.87 -15.18 -30.04
N ILE A 78 1.75 -15.53 -28.75
CA ILE A 78 2.85 -16.17 -28.01
C ILE A 78 3.20 -17.58 -28.51
N SER A 79 2.25 -18.23 -29.20
CA SER A 79 2.49 -19.52 -29.84
C SER A 79 3.57 -19.47 -30.93
N ASN A 80 3.76 -18.32 -31.58
CA ASN A 80 4.83 -18.11 -32.58
C ASN A 80 6.23 -18.02 -31.92
N PHE A 81 6.28 -17.79 -30.61
CA PHE A 81 7.51 -17.68 -29.82
C PHE A 81 7.75 -18.94 -28.97
N GLY A 82 7.02 -20.04 -29.25
CA GLY A 82 7.14 -21.30 -28.52
C GLY A 82 6.41 -21.32 -27.17
N GLY A 83 5.57 -20.33 -26.86
CA GLY A 83 4.77 -20.29 -25.65
C GLY A 83 3.38 -20.91 -25.81
N ASN A 84 2.83 -21.41 -24.71
CA ASN A 84 1.49 -21.99 -24.65
C ASN A 84 0.46 -20.92 -24.22
N PRO A 85 -0.44 -20.45 -25.11
CA PRO A 85 -1.43 -19.42 -24.77
C PRO A 85 -2.47 -19.88 -23.74
N GLU A 86 -2.60 -21.19 -23.52
CA GLU A 86 -3.50 -21.76 -22.51
C GLU A 86 -2.80 -21.99 -21.16
N GLU A 87 -1.52 -21.64 -21.01
CA GLU A 87 -0.76 -21.77 -19.76
C GLU A 87 -0.05 -20.45 -19.40
N ILE A 88 -0.84 -19.38 -19.33
CA ILE A 88 -0.39 -18.06 -18.90
C ILE A 88 -0.44 -17.95 -17.37
N THR A 89 0.70 -17.58 -16.79
CA THR A 89 0.86 -17.13 -15.40
C THR A 89 1.08 -15.62 -15.41
N LEU A 90 0.23 -14.87 -14.72
CA LEU A 90 0.39 -13.43 -14.56
C LEU A 90 1.16 -13.15 -13.27
N PHE A 91 2.23 -12.36 -13.32
CA PHE A 91 2.98 -12.00 -12.12
C PHE A 91 3.41 -10.55 -12.09
N GLY A 92 3.62 -10.02 -10.88
CA GLY A 92 4.04 -8.64 -10.70
C GLY A 92 4.57 -8.37 -9.30
N ALA A 93 5.23 -7.22 -9.16
CA ALA A 93 5.76 -6.74 -7.89
C ALA A 93 5.15 -5.38 -7.52
N SER A 94 4.96 -5.10 -6.24
CA SER A 94 4.46 -3.81 -5.73
C SER A 94 3.15 -3.38 -6.43
N SER A 95 3.07 -2.19 -7.03
CA SER A 95 1.93 -1.76 -7.85
C SER A 95 1.58 -2.73 -8.99
N GLY A 96 2.57 -3.37 -9.61
CA GLY A 96 2.33 -4.43 -10.60
C GLY A 96 1.65 -5.65 -9.97
N SER A 97 2.04 -6.02 -8.75
CA SER A 97 1.37 -7.07 -7.96
C SER A 97 -0.08 -6.70 -7.63
N ALA A 98 -0.33 -5.45 -7.25
CA ALA A 98 -1.68 -4.94 -7.05
C ALA A 98 -2.53 -5.02 -8.34
N MET A 99 -1.95 -4.76 -9.52
CA MET A 99 -2.65 -4.97 -10.80
C MET A 99 -2.96 -6.45 -11.06
N VAL A 100 -2.02 -7.37 -10.80
CA VAL A 100 -2.29 -8.82 -10.88
C VAL A 100 -3.46 -9.19 -9.98
N SER A 101 -3.44 -8.66 -8.76
CA SER A 101 -4.51 -8.82 -7.78
C SER A 101 -5.85 -8.31 -8.32
N ILE A 102 -5.91 -7.11 -8.90
CA ILE A 102 -7.12 -6.57 -9.55
C ILE A 102 -7.60 -7.49 -10.68
N PHE A 103 -6.69 -8.00 -11.51
CA PHE A 103 -7.05 -8.87 -12.64
C PHE A 103 -7.56 -10.25 -12.21
N THR A 104 -7.24 -10.72 -10.99
CA THR A 104 -7.90 -11.92 -10.45
C THR A 104 -9.36 -11.69 -10.07
N LEU A 105 -9.74 -10.44 -9.82
CA LEU A 105 -11.11 -10.06 -9.42
C LEU A 105 -11.93 -9.52 -10.60
N SER A 106 -11.26 -9.00 -11.63
CA SER A 106 -11.87 -8.32 -12.76
C SER A 106 -12.64 -9.28 -13.68
N PRO A 107 -13.91 -8.97 -14.02
CA PRO A 107 -14.62 -9.68 -15.07
C PRO A 107 -13.93 -9.57 -16.44
N LEU A 108 -13.27 -8.44 -16.71
CA LEU A 108 -12.66 -8.14 -18.01
C LEU A 108 -11.45 -9.02 -18.32
N THR A 109 -10.76 -9.56 -17.30
CA THR A 109 -9.57 -10.42 -17.46
C THR A 109 -9.84 -11.90 -17.17
N ARG A 110 -11.11 -12.25 -16.92
CA ARG A 110 -11.53 -13.64 -16.65
C ARG A 110 -11.14 -14.56 -17.82
N GLY A 111 -10.41 -15.63 -17.53
CA GLY A 111 -9.98 -16.61 -18.53
C GLY A 111 -8.81 -16.18 -19.43
N LYS A 112 -8.17 -15.04 -19.15
CA LYS A 112 -6.96 -14.60 -19.87
C LYS A 112 -5.66 -15.20 -19.31
N PHE A 113 -5.68 -15.68 -18.07
CA PHE A 113 -4.56 -16.32 -17.40
C PHE A 113 -5.09 -17.35 -16.39
N HIS A 114 -4.22 -18.27 -15.98
CA HIS A 114 -4.60 -19.47 -15.23
C HIS A 114 -3.89 -19.61 -13.89
N LYS A 115 -2.89 -18.76 -13.63
CA LYS A 115 -2.12 -18.73 -12.38
C LYS A 115 -1.67 -17.29 -12.09
N ALA A 116 -1.52 -16.94 -10.82
CA ALA A 116 -1.07 -15.60 -10.43
C ALA A 116 0.07 -15.62 -9.40
N ILE A 117 1.04 -14.71 -9.52
CA ILE A 117 2.06 -14.47 -8.49
C ILE A 117 2.07 -13.00 -8.10
N MET A 118 1.85 -12.72 -6.81
CA MET A 118 1.67 -11.39 -6.25
C MET A 118 2.78 -11.10 -5.22
N GLN A 119 3.79 -10.33 -5.62
CA GLN A 119 4.96 -10.02 -4.81
C GLN A 119 4.82 -8.63 -4.18
N SER A 120 4.70 -8.55 -2.85
CA SER A 120 4.65 -7.30 -2.08
C SER A 120 3.57 -6.33 -2.57
N GLY A 121 2.35 -6.83 -2.80
CA GLY A 121 1.19 -5.99 -3.11
C GLY A 121 -0.08 -6.78 -3.40
N ALA A 122 -1.22 -6.25 -2.98
CA ALA A 122 -2.53 -6.83 -3.21
C ALA A 122 -3.58 -5.74 -3.43
N SER A 123 -4.71 -6.06 -4.03
CA SER A 123 -5.80 -5.10 -4.29
C SER A 123 -6.41 -4.55 -3.00
N LEU A 124 -6.29 -5.28 -1.88
CA LEU A 124 -6.72 -4.81 -0.56
C LEU A 124 -5.72 -3.86 0.12
N CYS A 125 -4.48 -3.75 -0.35
CA CYS A 125 -3.52 -2.82 0.22
C CYS A 125 -4.07 -1.38 0.13
N PRO A 126 -3.94 -0.55 1.18
CA PRO A 126 -4.64 0.73 1.24
C PRO A 126 -4.15 1.76 0.21
N TRP A 127 -2.98 1.54 -0.38
CA TRP A 127 -2.40 2.35 -1.46
C TRP A 127 -2.75 1.83 -2.87
N ALA A 128 -3.34 0.64 -2.99
CA ALA A 128 -3.45 -0.06 -4.28
C ALA A 128 -4.61 0.43 -5.16
N VAL A 129 -5.75 0.76 -4.56
CA VAL A 129 -6.99 1.15 -5.26
C VAL A 129 -7.68 2.25 -4.47
N PHE A 130 -8.11 3.32 -5.16
CA PHE A 130 -8.99 4.31 -4.58
C PHE A 130 -10.35 3.69 -4.24
N THR A 131 -10.68 3.74 -2.95
CA THR A 131 -11.97 3.30 -2.41
C THR A 131 -12.71 4.49 -1.84
N PRO A 132 -13.93 4.80 -2.33
CA PRO A 132 -14.73 5.92 -1.81
C PRO A 132 -14.86 5.90 -0.29
N GLY A 133 -14.63 7.05 0.32
CA GLY A 133 -14.70 7.24 1.76
C GLY A 133 -13.45 6.79 2.54
N ARG A 134 -12.56 5.95 1.99
CA ARG A 134 -11.39 5.44 2.71
C ARG A 134 -10.25 6.46 2.84
N THR A 135 -9.93 7.15 1.74
CA THR A 135 -8.81 8.10 1.66
C THR A 135 -9.32 9.52 1.40
N THR A 136 -8.54 10.51 1.79
CA THR A 136 -8.78 11.93 1.52
C THR A 136 -8.37 12.35 0.10
N ASN A 137 -7.60 11.51 -0.60
CA ASN A 137 -7.10 11.79 -1.94
C ASN A 137 -8.13 11.37 -2.98
N VAL A 138 -9.16 12.21 -3.18
CA VAL A 138 -10.27 11.95 -4.11
C VAL A 138 -9.82 12.17 -5.57
N PRO A 139 -9.93 11.18 -6.48
CA PRO A 139 -9.41 11.27 -7.85
C PRO A 139 -9.95 12.47 -8.63
N ALA A 140 -11.24 12.76 -8.53
CA ALA A 140 -11.83 13.91 -9.21
C ALA A 140 -11.23 15.25 -8.73
N GLU A 141 -10.96 15.39 -7.43
CA GLU A 141 -10.33 16.59 -6.88
C GLU A 141 -8.86 16.72 -7.33
N ILE A 142 -8.13 15.60 -7.36
CA ILE A 142 -6.77 15.52 -7.90
C ILE A 142 -6.75 15.96 -9.36
N ALA A 143 -7.68 15.48 -10.18
CA ALA A 143 -7.79 15.84 -11.59
C ALA A 143 -8.06 17.34 -11.79
N LEU A 144 -8.95 17.92 -10.99
CA LEU A 144 -9.21 19.36 -11.01
C LEU A 144 -8.02 20.18 -10.51
N ASN A 145 -7.28 19.70 -9.51
CA ASN A 145 -6.06 20.34 -9.02
C ASN A 145 -4.96 20.38 -10.10
N LEU A 146 -4.80 19.29 -10.85
CA LEU A 146 -3.91 19.28 -12.02
C LEU A 146 -4.36 20.33 -13.06
N GLY A 147 -5.67 20.40 -13.35
CA GLY A 147 -6.22 21.44 -14.24
C GLY A 147 -5.93 22.87 -13.77
N ARG A 148 -6.03 23.14 -12.46
CA ARG A 148 -5.69 24.44 -11.87
C ARG A 148 -4.20 24.76 -12.01
N ARG A 149 -3.31 23.80 -11.74
CA ARG A 149 -1.86 23.95 -11.94
C ARG A 149 -1.51 24.28 -13.39
N LEU A 150 -2.25 23.71 -14.33
CA LEU A 150 -2.09 23.94 -15.77
C LEU A 150 -2.78 25.20 -16.30
N ASN A 151 -3.41 26.00 -15.42
CA ASN A 151 -4.22 27.16 -15.79
C ASN A 151 -5.36 26.84 -16.78
N CYS A 152 -5.94 25.65 -16.68
CA CYS A 152 -7.12 25.29 -17.47
C CYS A 152 -8.30 26.20 -17.11
N SER A 153 -9.00 26.69 -18.14
CA SER A 153 -10.23 27.49 -17.97
C SER A 153 -11.40 26.56 -17.64
N LEU A 154 -11.52 26.18 -16.36
CA LEU A 154 -12.59 25.33 -15.87
C LEU A 154 -13.75 26.19 -15.34
N PRO A 155 -15.02 25.84 -15.62
CA PRO A 155 -16.17 26.46 -14.98
C PRO A 155 -15.99 26.42 -13.46
N GLY A 156 -16.18 27.55 -12.77
CA GLY A 156 -15.87 27.67 -11.34
C GLY A 156 -16.59 26.62 -10.47
N ALA A 157 -15.93 26.17 -9.38
CA ALA A 157 -16.40 25.31 -8.29
C ALA A 157 -17.38 24.14 -8.57
N GLY A 158 -17.60 23.77 -9.83
CA GLY A 158 -18.54 22.72 -10.22
C GLY A 158 -17.84 21.38 -10.41
N SER A 159 -18.45 20.32 -9.89
CA SER A 159 -18.24 18.96 -10.38
C SER A 159 -19.23 18.70 -11.54
N GLY A 160 -18.88 17.78 -12.44
CA GLY A 160 -19.79 17.30 -13.48
C GLY A 160 -19.16 17.19 -14.87
N THR A 161 -19.87 16.48 -15.74
CA THR A 161 -19.38 16.02 -17.05
C THR A 161 -18.88 17.14 -17.97
N ASN A 162 -19.45 18.34 -17.90
CA ASN A 162 -18.97 19.47 -18.70
C ASN A 162 -17.60 19.97 -18.24
N VAL A 163 -17.38 20.07 -16.93
CA VAL A 163 -16.08 20.44 -16.36
C VAL A 163 -15.03 19.41 -16.73
N SER A 164 -15.38 18.12 -16.70
CA SER A 164 -14.49 17.03 -17.13
C SER A 164 -14.14 17.11 -18.62
N ARG A 165 -15.07 17.53 -19.49
CA ARG A 165 -14.80 17.75 -20.93
C ARG A 165 -13.89 18.95 -21.17
N ASP A 166 -14.09 20.03 -20.44
CA ASP A 166 -13.23 21.23 -20.52
C ASP A 166 -11.82 20.91 -20.02
N LEU A 167 -11.71 20.16 -18.91
CA LEU A 167 -10.43 19.63 -18.42
C LEU A 167 -9.76 18.75 -19.47
N LEU A 168 -10.47 17.76 -20.02
CA LEU A 168 -9.91 16.87 -21.04
C LEU A 168 -9.41 17.65 -22.27
N THR A 169 -10.16 18.67 -22.70
CA THR A 169 -9.78 19.55 -23.82
C THR A 169 -8.50 20.31 -23.51
N CYS A 170 -8.41 20.90 -22.32
CA CYS A 170 -7.21 21.59 -21.86
C CYS A 170 -5.99 20.65 -21.79
N LEU A 171 -6.15 19.48 -21.19
CA LEU A 171 -5.08 18.47 -21.07
C LEU A 171 -4.55 18.05 -22.44
N ARG A 172 -5.44 17.82 -23.42
CA ARG A 172 -5.05 17.44 -24.79
C ARG A 172 -4.35 18.56 -25.56
N ALA A 173 -4.64 19.82 -25.23
CA ALA A 173 -3.97 20.98 -25.82
C ALA A 173 -2.63 21.31 -25.15
N THR A 174 -2.37 20.73 -23.97
CA THR A 174 -1.18 21.03 -23.17
C THR A 174 0.02 20.20 -23.67
N PRO A 175 1.22 20.80 -23.85
CA PRO A 175 2.42 20.06 -24.19
C PRO A 175 2.75 18.96 -23.16
N VAL A 176 3.17 17.79 -23.65
CA VAL A 176 3.40 16.60 -22.81
C VAL A 176 4.46 16.83 -21.72
N ASP A 177 5.53 17.58 -22.00
CA ASP A 177 6.57 17.89 -21.01
C ASP A 177 6.03 18.73 -19.85
N THR A 178 5.04 19.58 -20.12
CA THR A 178 4.34 20.34 -19.08
C THR A 178 3.40 19.45 -18.28
N LEU A 179 2.65 18.55 -18.93
CA LEU A 179 1.80 17.58 -18.23
C LEU A 179 2.62 16.74 -17.24
N VAL A 180 3.71 16.13 -17.71
CA VAL A 180 4.60 15.28 -16.89
C VAL A 180 5.20 16.08 -15.74
N ARG A 181 5.72 17.28 -16.00
CA ARG A 181 6.32 18.11 -14.95
C ARG A 181 5.30 18.45 -13.85
N GLU A 182 4.10 18.88 -14.23
CA GLU A 182 3.09 19.28 -13.24
C GLU A 182 2.47 18.08 -12.50
N SER A 183 2.26 16.93 -13.16
CA SER A 183 1.76 15.73 -12.49
C SER A 183 2.78 15.20 -11.46
N VAL A 184 4.06 15.15 -11.84
CA VAL A 184 5.16 14.75 -10.95
C VAL A 184 5.33 15.76 -9.81
N ALA A 185 5.32 17.07 -10.08
CA ALA A 185 5.42 18.08 -9.03
C ALA A 185 4.26 17.95 -8.02
N MET A 186 3.05 17.71 -8.51
CA MET A 186 1.87 17.53 -7.66
C MET A 186 2.02 16.35 -6.69
N GLN A 187 2.54 15.21 -7.17
CA GLN A 187 2.85 14.02 -6.36
C GLN A 187 3.76 14.35 -5.16
N PHE A 188 4.86 15.10 -5.38
CA PHE A 188 5.85 15.35 -4.33
C PHE A 188 5.57 16.58 -3.47
N GLU A 189 4.98 17.64 -4.03
CA GLU A 189 4.77 18.91 -3.33
C GLU A 189 3.41 18.98 -2.65
N SER A 190 2.34 18.67 -3.38
CA SER A 190 0.96 18.87 -2.93
C SER A 190 0.45 17.68 -2.11
N TYR A 191 0.94 16.48 -2.42
CA TYR A 191 0.50 15.23 -1.79
C TYR A 191 1.64 14.50 -1.06
N ARG A 192 2.79 15.17 -0.84
CA ARG A 192 3.91 14.71 0.00
C ARG A 192 4.41 13.29 -0.31
N GLY A 193 4.37 12.89 -1.58
CA GLY A 193 4.81 11.57 -2.04
C GLY A 193 3.72 10.49 -2.07
N ASP A 194 2.48 10.80 -1.69
CA ASP A 194 1.35 9.86 -1.74
C ASP A 194 1.05 9.42 -3.18
N MET A 195 0.85 8.14 -3.44
CA MET A 195 0.36 7.68 -4.75
C MET A 195 -1.05 8.25 -5.02
N ILE A 196 -1.17 9.22 -5.93
CA ILE A 196 -2.45 9.92 -6.20
C ILE A 196 -3.13 9.50 -7.50
N PHE A 197 -2.36 9.11 -8.51
CA PHE A 197 -2.88 8.55 -9.76
C PHE A 197 -2.87 7.03 -9.66
N ILE A 198 -3.91 6.48 -9.01
CA ILE A 198 -4.05 5.05 -8.72
C ILE A 198 -5.33 4.49 -9.36
N PRO A 199 -5.44 3.16 -9.51
CA PRO A 199 -6.69 2.52 -9.93
C PRO A 199 -7.91 2.99 -9.15
N VAL A 200 -9.04 3.16 -9.84
CA VAL A 200 -10.32 3.52 -9.24
C VAL A 200 -11.30 2.34 -9.31
N SER A 201 -12.14 2.20 -8.30
CA SER A 201 -13.27 1.26 -8.32
C SER A 201 -14.52 1.92 -8.90
N GLY A 202 -15.43 1.12 -9.46
CA GLY A 202 -16.65 1.61 -10.12
C GLY A 202 -16.41 2.22 -11.49
N ASP A 203 -15.34 1.81 -12.19
CA ASP A 203 -15.05 2.36 -13.53
C ASP A 203 -16.06 1.90 -14.58
N SER A 204 -16.29 2.75 -15.58
CA SER A 204 -17.25 2.49 -16.66
C SER A 204 -16.76 1.45 -17.67
N PHE A 205 -15.48 1.05 -17.64
CA PHE A 205 -14.95 -0.01 -18.52
C PHE A 205 -15.23 -1.40 -17.97
N GLY A 206 -15.63 -1.52 -16.70
CA GLY A 206 -15.86 -2.79 -16.04
C GLY A 206 -14.57 -3.53 -15.67
N VAL A 207 -13.43 -2.83 -15.60
CA VAL A 207 -12.18 -3.44 -15.11
C VAL A 207 -12.34 -3.76 -13.62
N LEU A 208 -12.82 -2.81 -12.83
CA LEU A 208 -13.06 -2.94 -11.41
C LEU A 208 -14.43 -2.34 -11.08
N PRO A 209 -15.53 -3.07 -11.34
CA PRO A 209 -16.90 -2.53 -11.23
C PRO A 209 -17.34 -2.26 -9.79
N GLU A 210 -16.72 -2.91 -8.81
CA GLU A 210 -16.97 -2.78 -7.37
C GLU A 210 -15.64 -2.65 -6.63
N THR A 211 -15.65 -2.29 -5.34
CA THR A 211 -14.39 -2.23 -4.58
C THR A 211 -13.80 -3.64 -4.41
N PRO A 212 -12.45 -3.76 -4.26
CA PRO A 212 -11.82 -5.06 -4.00
C PRO A 212 -12.43 -5.82 -2.81
N GLU A 213 -12.85 -5.13 -1.75
CA GLU A 213 -13.52 -5.73 -0.60
C GLU A 213 -14.87 -6.34 -0.97
N GLN A 214 -15.67 -5.65 -1.76
CA GLN A 214 -16.98 -6.12 -2.21
C GLN A 214 -16.85 -7.36 -3.10
N LEU A 215 -15.87 -7.35 -4.01
CA LEU A 215 -15.59 -8.50 -4.89
C LEU A 215 -15.08 -9.70 -4.09
N LEU A 216 -14.13 -9.49 -3.18
CA LEU A 216 -13.54 -10.56 -2.36
C LEU A 216 -14.50 -11.11 -1.31
N ALA A 217 -15.51 -10.34 -0.87
CA ALA A 217 -16.56 -10.82 0.02
C ALA A 217 -17.45 -11.88 -0.65
N LYS A 218 -17.56 -11.87 -1.98
CA LYS A 218 -18.32 -12.84 -2.78
C LYS A 218 -17.46 -14.07 -3.10
N THR A 219 -16.92 -14.74 -2.08
CA THR A 219 -15.96 -15.85 -2.25
C THR A 219 -16.47 -17.00 -3.12
N ALA A 220 -17.80 -17.21 -3.18
CA ALA A 220 -18.44 -18.20 -4.04
C ALA A 220 -18.41 -17.85 -5.53
N GLU A 221 -18.21 -16.58 -5.88
CA GLU A 221 -18.16 -16.05 -7.26
C GLU A 221 -16.72 -15.80 -7.74
N LEU A 222 -15.73 -15.91 -6.84
CA LEU A 222 -14.32 -15.73 -7.16
C LEU A 222 -13.85 -16.87 -8.07
N VAL A 223 -13.24 -16.51 -9.20
CA VAL A 223 -12.58 -17.48 -10.07
C VAL A 223 -11.32 -17.96 -9.37
N ALA A 224 -11.36 -19.19 -8.86
CA ALA A 224 -10.23 -19.79 -8.18
C ALA A 224 -9.18 -20.23 -9.22
N ILE A 225 -8.01 -19.61 -9.16
CA ILE A 225 -6.79 -20.04 -9.86
C ILE A 225 -5.68 -20.26 -8.83
N PRO A 226 -4.66 -21.08 -9.10
CA PRO A 226 -3.51 -21.16 -8.22
C PRO A 226 -2.87 -19.79 -8.05
N THR A 227 -2.49 -19.45 -6.82
CA THR A 227 -1.83 -18.18 -6.51
C THR A 227 -0.62 -18.36 -5.61
N ILE A 228 0.47 -17.65 -5.90
CA ILE A 228 1.51 -17.31 -4.92
C ILE A 228 1.30 -15.87 -4.50
N VAL A 229 1.32 -15.59 -3.20
CA VAL A 229 1.31 -14.23 -2.66
C VAL A 229 2.39 -14.10 -1.60
N GLY A 230 3.00 -12.92 -1.44
CA GLY A 230 3.99 -12.75 -0.38
C GLY A 230 4.49 -11.33 -0.22
N PHE A 231 5.38 -11.16 0.74
CA PHE A 231 5.96 -9.88 1.15
C PHE A 231 7.38 -10.10 1.69
N THR A 232 8.17 -9.05 1.80
CA THR A 232 9.47 -9.09 2.47
C THR A 232 9.33 -8.85 3.99
N THR A 233 10.27 -9.31 4.80
CA THR A 233 10.16 -9.21 6.27
C THR A 233 9.94 -7.78 6.78
N ASP A 234 10.61 -6.80 6.16
CA ASP A 234 10.61 -5.38 6.51
C ASP A 234 10.09 -4.52 5.33
N ASP A 235 9.09 -5.03 4.61
CA ASP A 235 8.51 -4.44 3.39
C ASP A 235 8.13 -2.95 3.53
N GLY A 236 7.71 -2.51 4.72
CA GLY A 236 7.33 -1.12 4.98
C GLY A 236 8.47 -0.20 5.39
N THR A 237 9.73 -0.64 5.42
CA THR A 237 10.86 0.15 5.94
C THR A 237 11.04 1.50 5.22
N TRP A 238 10.64 1.58 3.95
CA TRP A 238 10.68 2.83 3.15
C TRP A 238 9.74 3.94 3.65
N LEU A 239 8.79 3.61 4.52
CA LEU A 239 7.88 4.57 5.17
C LEU A 239 8.45 5.14 6.48
N VAL A 240 9.65 4.71 6.90
CA VAL A 240 10.27 5.12 8.16
C VAL A 240 11.35 6.18 7.90
N PRO A 241 11.10 7.46 8.25
CA PRO A 241 12.04 8.55 8.00
C PRO A 241 13.11 8.61 9.09
N ASP A 242 14.14 7.77 9.00
CA ASP A 242 15.32 7.79 9.85
C ASP A 242 16.60 7.86 9.01
N SER A 243 16.82 8.98 8.34
CA SER A 243 18.01 9.20 7.52
C SER A 243 19.28 9.41 8.34
N GLU A 244 19.16 9.82 9.60
CA GLU A 244 20.28 10.08 10.51
C GLU A 244 20.79 8.79 11.17
N ASN A 245 20.00 7.71 11.09
CA ASN A 245 20.33 6.39 11.62
C ASN A 245 20.52 6.39 13.15
N ASP A 246 19.82 7.27 13.86
CA ASP A 246 19.85 7.40 15.32
C ASP A 246 18.54 6.90 15.99
N GLY A 247 17.59 6.45 15.19
CA GLY A 247 16.30 5.91 15.64
C GLY A 247 15.18 6.92 15.44
N ILE A 248 14.04 6.72 16.11
CA ILE A 248 12.97 7.72 16.12
C ILE A 248 12.50 7.98 17.55
N SER A 249 12.28 9.25 17.87
CA SER A 249 11.69 9.65 19.15
C SER A 249 10.24 9.15 19.26
N TYR A 250 9.71 9.10 20.49
CA TYR A 250 8.30 8.73 20.71
C TYR A 250 7.33 9.74 20.08
N SER A 251 7.72 11.01 19.99
CA SER A 251 6.96 12.05 19.27
C SER A 251 6.88 11.77 17.78
N GLU A 252 8.02 11.46 17.14
CA GLU A 252 8.07 11.12 15.72
C GLU A 252 7.29 9.85 15.44
N PHE A 253 7.47 8.80 16.26
CA PHE A 253 6.70 7.57 16.18
C PHE A 253 5.18 7.84 16.14
N ASN A 254 4.68 8.66 17.08
CA ASN A 254 3.26 8.98 17.15
C ASN A 254 2.79 9.83 15.97
N PHE A 255 3.62 10.76 15.50
CA PHE A 255 3.31 11.59 14.35
C PHE A 255 3.16 10.73 13.08
N ILE A 256 4.14 9.88 12.78
CA ILE A 256 4.15 9.04 11.57
C ILE A 256 2.99 8.03 11.61
N LEU A 257 2.74 7.40 12.78
CA LEU A 257 1.61 6.49 12.94
C LEU A 257 0.27 7.20 12.70
N SER A 258 0.11 8.41 13.26
CA SER A 258 -1.12 9.20 13.07
C SER A 258 -1.28 9.66 11.62
N ALA A 259 -0.20 10.06 10.95
CA ALA A 259 -0.22 10.44 9.55
C ALA A 259 -0.61 9.27 8.65
N SER A 260 -0.05 8.08 8.89
CA SER A 260 -0.38 6.85 8.14
C SER A 260 -1.85 6.48 8.31
N VAL A 261 -2.39 6.56 9.53
CA VAL A 261 -3.82 6.30 9.76
C VAL A 261 -4.69 7.38 9.12
N PHE A 262 -4.28 8.64 9.13
CA PHE A 262 -5.00 9.72 8.46
C PHE A 262 -5.12 9.47 6.96
N GLN A 263 -4.03 9.03 6.34
CA GLN A 263 -3.93 8.77 4.90
C GLN A 263 -4.83 7.62 4.44
N PHE A 264 -4.86 6.53 5.21
CA PHE A 264 -5.46 5.27 4.77
C PHE A 264 -6.83 4.94 5.37
N TYR A 265 -7.29 5.67 6.39
CA TYR A 265 -8.57 5.39 7.05
C TYR A 265 -9.51 6.60 7.09
N PRO A 266 -10.83 6.33 7.00
CA PRO A 266 -11.86 7.38 7.05
C PRO A 266 -11.87 8.08 8.41
N PRO A 267 -12.22 9.39 8.48
CA PRO A 267 -12.20 10.17 9.71
C PRO A 267 -12.88 9.51 10.91
N ASN A 268 -14.00 8.82 10.70
CA ASN A 268 -14.78 8.16 11.75
C ASN A 268 -14.15 6.88 12.32
N GLN A 269 -13.13 6.29 11.66
CA GLN A 269 -12.45 5.07 12.13
C GLN A 269 -11.06 5.33 12.73
N ARG A 270 -10.46 6.49 12.47
CA ARG A 270 -9.05 6.77 12.81
C ARG A 270 -8.72 6.55 14.29
N ALA A 271 -9.58 7.02 15.19
CA ALA A 271 -9.36 6.91 16.63
C ALA A 271 -9.32 5.44 17.09
N GLU A 272 -10.27 4.64 16.61
CA GLU A 272 -10.36 3.21 16.92
C GLU A 272 -9.17 2.43 16.34
N VAL A 273 -8.81 2.69 15.08
CA VAL A 273 -7.65 2.05 14.43
C VAL A 273 -6.35 2.39 15.16
N LEU A 274 -6.15 3.65 15.56
CA LEU A 274 -4.98 4.05 16.36
C LEU A 274 -4.93 3.33 17.70
N GLN A 275 -6.09 3.16 18.35
CA GLN A 275 -6.17 2.43 19.61
C GLN A 275 -5.78 0.95 19.42
N ARG A 276 -6.37 0.28 18.42
CA ARG A 276 -6.07 -1.13 18.11
C ARG A 276 -4.61 -1.33 17.70
N ALA A 277 -4.06 -0.43 16.88
CA ALA A 277 -2.65 -0.45 16.51
C ALA A 277 -1.73 -0.29 17.73
N ARG A 278 -1.96 0.72 18.58
CA ARG A 278 -1.14 0.89 19.80
C ARG A 278 -1.18 -0.35 20.69
N ALA A 279 -2.35 -0.94 20.89
CA ALA A 279 -2.51 -2.16 21.69
C ALA A 279 -1.78 -3.37 21.09
N ALA A 280 -1.69 -3.47 19.76
CA ALA A 280 -1.03 -4.59 19.09
C ALA A 280 0.51 -4.50 19.08
N TYR A 281 1.08 -3.29 19.14
CA TYR A 281 2.52 -3.08 18.90
C TYR A 281 3.30 -2.48 20.07
N LEU A 282 2.65 -1.67 20.92
CA LEU A 282 3.34 -0.98 22.01
C LEU A 282 3.19 -1.75 23.33
N PRO A 283 4.24 -1.78 24.17
CA PRO A 283 4.12 -2.25 25.54
C PRO A 283 3.28 -1.27 26.37
N SER A 284 2.92 -1.67 27.59
CA SER A 284 2.15 -0.83 28.52
C SER A 284 2.84 0.49 28.89
N ASP A 285 4.18 0.51 28.91
CA ASP A 285 4.99 1.71 29.13
C ASP A 285 5.91 1.98 27.92
N PRO A 286 5.41 2.62 26.86
CA PRO A 286 6.19 2.88 25.66
C PRO A 286 7.27 3.97 25.84
N ALA A 287 7.24 4.73 26.95
CA ALA A 287 8.27 5.74 27.24
C ALA A 287 9.61 5.11 27.64
N SER A 288 9.60 3.82 28.03
CA SER A 288 10.81 3.05 28.33
C SER A 288 11.59 2.59 27.08
N LEU A 289 11.01 2.74 25.89
CA LEU A 289 11.62 2.27 24.65
C LEU A 289 12.72 3.22 24.16
N THR A 290 13.84 2.65 23.69
CA THR A 290 14.89 3.42 23.03
C THR A 290 14.45 3.87 21.63
N PRO A 291 15.08 4.90 21.04
CA PRO A 291 14.78 5.32 19.67
C PRO A 291 14.92 4.20 18.63
N ALA A 292 15.91 3.31 18.79
CA ALA A 292 16.10 2.15 17.93
C ALA A 292 14.98 1.10 18.08
N GLN A 293 14.47 0.89 19.30
CA GLN A 293 13.33 -0.01 19.53
C GLN A 293 12.04 0.57 18.94
N LEU A 294 11.80 1.87 19.11
CA LEU A 294 10.66 2.56 18.49
C LEU A 294 10.72 2.46 16.97
N ARG A 295 11.90 2.65 16.36
CA ARG A 295 12.11 2.47 14.91
C ARG A 295 11.77 1.05 14.47
N ALA A 296 12.28 0.03 15.16
CA ALA A 296 12.00 -1.37 14.83
C ALA A 296 10.49 -1.70 14.92
N ILE A 297 9.80 -1.17 15.93
CA ILE A 297 8.33 -1.31 16.03
C ILE A 297 7.64 -0.58 14.87
N HIS A 298 8.14 0.59 14.48
CA HIS A 298 7.58 1.36 13.39
C HIS A 298 7.73 0.67 12.03
N VAL A 299 8.88 0.03 11.78
CA VAL A 299 9.08 -0.83 10.59
C VAL A 299 8.02 -1.93 10.54
N LYS A 300 7.76 -2.62 11.67
CA LYS A 300 6.71 -3.66 11.74
C LYS A 300 5.32 -3.08 11.44
N ILE A 301 4.97 -1.95 12.04
CA ILE A 301 3.72 -1.23 11.79
C ILE A 301 3.58 -0.89 10.30
N ALA A 302 4.62 -0.32 9.71
CA ALA A 302 4.63 0.09 8.31
C ALA A 302 4.48 -1.12 7.38
N THR A 303 5.20 -2.22 7.63
CA THR A 303 5.10 -3.47 6.87
C THR A 303 3.69 -4.05 6.95
N ASP A 304 3.14 -4.14 8.15
CA ASP A 304 1.84 -4.77 8.36
C ASP A 304 0.69 -3.90 7.82
N LEU A 305 0.77 -2.57 7.94
CA LEU A 305 -0.23 -1.62 7.43
C LEU A 305 -0.19 -1.49 5.90
N SER A 306 0.99 -1.46 5.29
CA SER A 306 1.10 -1.27 3.84
C SER A 306 1.00 -2.58 3.05
N MET A 307 1.40 -3.71 3.65
CA MET A 307 1.54 -4.99 2.96
C MET A 307 0.90 -6.14 3.75
N ALA A 308 1.62 -6.69 4.73
CA ALA A 308 1.41 -8.05 5.23
C ALA A 308 -0.03 -8.32 5.69
N SER A 309 -0.67 -7.37 6.39
CA SER A 309 -2.03 -7.57 6.90
C SER A 309 -3.06 -7.74 5.78
N PHE A 310 -2.93 -6.94 4.74
CA PHE A 310 -3.87 -6.91 3.62
C PHE A 310 -3.58 -8.06 2.64
N ILE A 311 -2.30 -8.40 2.41
CA ILE A 311 -1.89 -9.56 1.62
C ILE A 311 -2.40 -10.85 2.27
N VAL A 312 -2.21 -11.02 3.57
CA VAL A 312 -2.67 -12.22 4.29
C VAL A 312 -4.19 -12.28 4.36
N LYS A 313 -4.88 -11.15 4.60
CA LYS A 313 -6.34 -11.10 4.52
C LYS A 313 -6.84 -11.55 3.15
N GLN A 314 -6.21 -11.12 2.07
CA GLN A 314 -6.59 -11.54 0.73
C GLN A 314 -6.29 -13.02 0.48
N ALA A 315 -5.14 -13.52 0.95
CA ALA A 315 -4.79 -14.95 0.88
C ALA A 315 -5.83 -15.83 1.59
N ARG A 316 -6.34 -15.39 2.75
CA ARG A 316 -7.45 -16.06 3.47
C ARG A 316 -8.74 -16.12 2.67
N LEU A 317 -9.03 -15.10 1.86
CA LEU A 317 -10.23 -15.05 1.04
C LEU A 317 -10.08 -15.92 -0.21
N PHE A 318 -8.90 -15.93 -0.83
CA PHE A 318 -8.55 -16.86 -1.91
C PHE A 318 -8.60 -18.32 -1.45
N SER A 319 -8.03 -18.62 -0.28
CA SER A 319 -8.09 -19.97 0.29
C SER A 319 -9.51 -20.38 0.70
N LYS A 320 -10.51 -19.48 0.69
CA LYS A 320 -11.93 -19.77 0.92
C LYS A 320 -12.78 -19.74 -0.37
N ALA A 321 -12.19 -19.43 -1.52
CA ALA A 321 -12.92 -19.39 -2.80
C ALA A 321 -13.57 -20.74 -3.13
N GLY A 322 -14.80 -20.69 -3.64
CA GLY A 322 -15.73 -21.84 -3.69
C GLY A 322 -15.58 -22.81 -4.86
N HIS A 323 -14.70 -22.54 -5.83
CA HIS A 323 -14.62 -23.35 -7.05
C HIS A 323 -13.50 -24.41 -6.99
N LEU A 324 -13.88 -25.65 -7.32
CA LEU A 324 -12.94 -26.74 -7.60
C LEU A 324 -12.42 -26.58 -9.04
N THR A 325 -11.17 -26.98 -9.28
CA THR A 325 -10.62 -27.17 -10.63
C THR A 325 -11.42 -28.22 -11.41
N THR A 326 -11.18 -28.31 -12.72
CA THR A 326 -11.76 -29.33 -13.61
C THR A 326 -11.53 -30.77 -13.12
N ASN A 327 -10.54 -31.00 -12.26
CA ASN A 327 -10.19 -32.30 -11.68
C ASN A 327 -10.78 -32.51 -10.26
N GLY A 328 -11.65 -31.62 -9.80
CA GLY A 328 -12.28 -31.71 -8.47
C GLY A 328 -11.37 -31.31 -7.30
N GLN A 329 -10.18 -30.77 -7.56
CA GLN A 329 -9.25 -30.29 -6.52
C GLN A 329 -9.32 -28.77 -6.39
N LYS A 330 -9.15 -28.23 -5.17
CA LYS A 330 -9.09 -26.79 -4.96
C LYS A 330 -7.74 -26.23 -5.46
N PRO A 331 -7.72 -25.12 -6.21
CA PRO A 331 -6.46 -24.46 -6.56
C PRO A 331 -5.67 -24.05 -5.31
N GLY A 332 -4.36 -24.26 -5.33
CA GLY A 332 -3.48 -23.92 -4.21
C GLY A 332 -3.30 -22.42 -4.05
N THR A 333 -3.39 -21.93 -2.81
CA THR A 333 -2.94 -20.58 -2.44
C THR A 333 -1.65 -20.74 -1.63
N PHE A 334 -0.55 -20.15 -2.04
CA PHE A 334 0.74 -20.28 -1.39
C PHE A 334 1.19 -18.92 -0.87
N VAL A 335 1.57 -18.83 0.40
CA VAL A 335 2.06 -17.59 1.02
C VAL A 335 3.56 -17.71 1.30
N TYR A 336 4.34 -16.68 0.98
CA TYR A 336 5.73 -16.57 1.40
C TYR A 336 6.04 -15.29 2.17
N GLN A 337 7.08 -15.36 2.98
CA GLN A 337 7.78 -14.21 3.55
C GLN A 337 9.24 -14.29 3.09
N PHE A 338 9.73 -13.28 2.36
CA PHE A 338 11.12 -13.23 1.92
C PHE A 338 11.98 -12.57 3.01
N ASP A 339 13.00 -13.28 3.49
CA ASP A 339 13.77 -12.96 4.69
C ASP A 339 15.28 -13.07 4.45
N TYR A 340 15.73 -12.87 3.21
CA TYR A 340 17.15 -12.83 2.85
C TYR A 340 17.57 -11.41 2.46
N ARG A 341 18.54 -10.85 3.18
CA ARG A 341 19.10 -9.54 2.83
C ARG A 341 20.16 -9.72 1.72
N PRO A 342 19.98 -9.13 0.52
CA PRO A 342 20.93 -9.31 -0.58
C PRO A 342 22.33 -8.80 -0.20
N SER A 343 23.38 -9.52 -0.62
CA SER A 343 24.76 -9.13 -0.29
C SER A 343 25.18 -7.77 -0.85
N TYR A 344 24.49 -7.33 -1.91
CA TYR A 344 24.73 -6.08 -2.61
C TYR A 344 23.86 -4.92 -2.09
N SER A 345 23.06 -5.14 -1.04
CA SER A 345 22.22 -4.09 -0.46
C SER A 345 23.07 -2.99 0.15
N THR A 346 22.90 -1.76 -0.35
CA THR A 346 23.61 -0.55 0.15
C THR A 346 22.81 0.22 1.21
N THR A 347 21.65 -0.30 1.61
CA THR A 347 20.80 0.36 2.61
C THR A 347 21.38 0.21 4.02
N PRO A 348 21.01 1.06 4.99
CA PRO A 348 21.42 0.87 6.38
C PRO A 348 21.00 -0.50 6.93
N LEU A 349 21.77 -1.08 7.86
CA LEU A 349 21.48 -2.41 8.42
C LEU A 349 20.09 -2.51 9.07
N TRP A 350 19.59 -1.40 9.65
CA TRP A 350 18.27 -1.38 10.27
C TRP A 350 17.12 -1.53 9.27
N TRP A 351 17.36 -1.34 7.97
CA TRP A 351 16.34 -1.58 6.94
C TRP A 351 15.91 -3.04 6.87
N GLY A 352 16.76 -3.97 7.34
CA GLY A 352 16.45 -5.40 7.33
C GLY A 352 16.28 -5.92 5.90
N VAL A 353 15.16 -6.58 5.62
CA VAL A 353 14.80 -7.06 4.27
C VAL A 353 13.67 -6.20 3.71
N GLY A 354 14.05 -5.12 3.05
CA GLY A 354 13.16 -4.04 2.63
C GLY A 354 12.35 -4.33 1.37
N HIS A 355 11.47 -3.40 1.01
CA HIS A 355 10.64 -3.50 -0.19
C HIS A 355 11.50 -3.75 -1.44
N SER A 356 11.09 -4.72 -2.26
CA SER A 356 11.77 -5.09 -3.52
C SER A 356 13.15 -5.74 -3.38
N ASP A 357 13.60 -6.13 -2.18
CA ASP A 357 14.85 -6.87 -2.01
C ASP A 357 14.80 -8.25 -2.70
N GLU A 358 13.61 -8.84 -2.88
CA GLU A 358 13.42 -10.13 -3.58
C GLU A 358 13.52 -10.01 -5.12
N LYS A 359 13.43 -8.78 -5.66
CA LYS A 359 13.36 -8.50 -7.11
C LYS A 359 14.51 -9.15 -7.88
N GLY A 360 15.73 -9.08 -7.36
CA GLY A 360 16.90 -9.63 -8.04
C GLY A 360 16.88 -11.15 -8.13
N PHE A 361 16.36 -11.80 -7.10
CA PHE A 361 16.27 -13.25 -7.04
C PHE A 361 15.21 -13.78 -8.00
N VAL A 362 14.09 -13.08 -8.16
CA VAL A 362 13.06 -13.41 -9.17
C VAL A 362 13.61 -13.28 -10.60
N LEU A 363 14.52 -12.33 -10.85
CA LEU A 363 15.20 -12.19 -12.15
C LEU A 363 16.30 -13.24 -12.37
N GLY A 364 16.68 -13.98 -11.33
CA GLY A 364 17.83 -14.88 -11.35
C GLY A 364 19.18 -14.15 -11.34
N LEU A 365 19.24 -12.92 -10.81
CA LEU A 365 20.46 -12.10 -10.67
C LEU A 365 21.28 -11.95 -11.97
N PRO A 366 20.70 -11.42 -13.07
CA PRO A 366 21.44 -11.21 -14.32
C PRO A 366 22.64 -10.27 -14.11
N VAL A 367 23.82 -10.66 -14.58
CA VAL A 367 25.08 -9.91 -14.36
C VAL A 367 25.11 -8.58 -15.14
N GLY A 368 25.61 -7.50 -14.50
CA GLY A 368 25.92 -6.22 -15.13
C GLY A 368 25.68 -5.00 -14.21
N PRO A 369 25.70 -3.77 -14.74
CA PRO A 369 25.46 -2.57 -13.94
C PRO A 369 23.96 -2.30 -13.63
N ASP A 370 23.71 -1.83 -12.40
CA ASP A 370 22.44 -1.32 -11.84
C ASP A 370 21.69 -0.38 -12.82
N PRO A 371 20.33 -0.30 -12.83
CA PRO A 371 19.35 -0.74 -11.80
C PRO A 371 18.71 -2.11 -11.95
N PHE A 372 19.13 -2.92 -12.92
CA PHE A 372 18.50 -4.22 -13.18
C PHE A 372 19.48 -5.30 -13.65
N LYS A 373 20.74 -5.07 -13.33
CA LYS A 373 21.80 -6.04 -13.48
C LYS A 373 22.65 -5.95 -12.21
N TYR A 374 23.02 -7.10 -11.69
CA TYR A 374 23.54 -7.25 -10.33
C TYR A 374 25.06 -7.34 -10.36
N PRO A 375 25.75 -6.79 -9.34
CA PRO A 375 27.21 -6.88 -9.22
C PRO A 375 27.64 -8.33 -9.02
N ASN A 376 28.93 -8.58 -8.76
CA ASN A 376 29.37 -9.93 -8.40
C ASN A 376 28.70 -10.35 -7.07
N THR A 377 27.78 -11.31 -7.14
CA THR A 377 26.98 -11.79 -6.00
C THR A 377 27.65 -12.96 -5.29
N THR A 378 27.29 -13.22 -4.04
CA THR A 378 27.79 -14.37 -3.27
C THR A 378 27.18 -15.69 -3.74
N LEU A 379 27.73 -16.81 -3.28
CA LEU A 379 27.14 -18.14 -3.50
C LEU A 379 25.77 -18.29 -2.83
N GLU A 380 25.57 -17.62 -1.68
CA GLU A 380 24.26 -17.60 -1.01
C GLU A 380 23.23 -16.85 -1.85
N ASP A 381 23.59 -15.70 -2.43
CA ASP A 381 22.67 -14.98 -3.31
C ASP A 381 22.26 -15.85 -4.52
N GLN A 382 23.25 -16.52 -5.13
CA GLN A 382 23.03 -17.42 -6.27
C GLN A 382 22.13 -18.59 -5.87
N HIS A 383 22.32 -19.15 -4.68
CA HIS A 383 21.48 -20.22 -4.16
C HIS A 383 20.04 -19.77 -3.95
N VAL A 384 19.81 -18.62 -3.31
CA VAL A 384 18.46 -18.08 -3.09
C VAL A 384 17.79 -17.73 -4.42
N ALA A 385 18.53 -17.22 -5.40
CA ALA A 385 18.02 -16.93 -6.74
C ALA A 385 17.63 -18.21 -7.49
N GLU A 386 18.42 -19.27 -7.35
CA GLU A 386 18.13 -20.59 -7.90
C GLU A 386 16.86 -21.20 -7.27
N LEU A 387 16.68 -21.06 -5.95
CA LEU A 387 15.46 -21.48 -5.25
C LEU A 387 14.23 -20.74 -5.78
N ILE A 388 14.28 -19.40 -5.83
CA ILE A 388 13.13 -18.58 -6.26
C ILE A 388 12.78 -18.82 -7.73
N THR A 389 13.76 -18.76 -8.63
CA THR A 389 13.48 -18.96 -10.07
C THR A 389 12.96 -20.37 -10.35
N THR A 390 13.44 -21.37 -9.61
CA THR A 390 12.90 -22.74 -9.69
C THR A 390 11.45 -22.78 -9.22
N MET A 391 11.15 -22.29 -8.01
CA MET A 391 9.78 -22.29 -7.48
C MET A 391 8.77 -21.52 -8.35
N TRP A 392 9.17 -20.36 -8.89
CA TRP A 392 8.32 -19.55 -9.76
C TRP A 392 8.07 -20.23 -11.11
N SER A 393 9.11 -20.83 -11.70
CA SER A 393 8.97 -21.54 -12.98
C SER A 393 8.19 -22.86 -12.83
N ASP A 394 8.37 -23.58 -11.72
CA ASP A 394 7.62 -24.79 -11.41
C ASP A 394 6.16 -24.47 -11.13
N PHE A 395 5.87 -23.38 -10.42
CA PHE A 395 4.51 -22.90 -10.28
C PHE A 395 3.88 -22.58 -11.64
N ALA A 396 4.61 -21.92 -12.55
CA ALA A 396 4.10 -21.64 -13.89
C ALA A 396 3.77 -22.92 -14.68
N LYS A 397 4.61 -23.96 -14.56
CA LYS A 397 4.42 -25.28 -15.20
C LYS A 397 3.29 -26.10 -14.57
N PHE A 398 3.25 -26.19 -13.24
CA PHE A 398 2.48 -27.22 -12.54
C PHE A 398 1.35 -26.67 -11.66
N GLY A 399 1.36 -25.38 -11.33
CA GLY A 399 0.45 -24.77 -10.35
C GLY A 399 0.81 -25.09 -8.90
N ASP A 400 1.94 -25.76 -8.68
CA ASP A 400 2.55 -26.05 -7.39
C ASP A 400 4.00 -25.49 -7.45
N PRO A 401 4.40 -24.59 -6.53
CA PRO A 401 5.77 -24.04 -6.52
C PRO A 401 6.83 -25.05 -6.10
N MET A 402 6.44 -26.19 -5.54
CA MET A 402 7.35 -27.23 -5.06
C MET A 402 6.75 -28.61 -5.36
N PRO A 403 6.59 -28.98 -6.65
CA PRO A 403 5.93 -30.22 -7.06
C PRO A 403 6.68 -31.47 -6.59
N GLN A 404 7.99 -31.35 -6.35
CA GLN A 404 8.83 -32.33 -5.68
C GLN A 404 9.44 -31.71 -4.42
N ALA A 405 9.65 -32.52 -3.39
CA ALA A 405 10.28 -32.03 -2.17
C ALA A 405 11.73 -31.59 -2.44
N LEU A 406 12.19 -30.54 -1.74
CA LEU A 406 13.56 -30.07 -1.90
C LEU A 406 14.58 -31.12 -1.43
N ASN A 407 15.73 -31.12 -2.07
CA ASN A 407 16.89 -31.90 -1.64
C ASN A 407 17.57 -31.25 -0.43
N TRP A 408 17.52 -29.92 -0.33
CA TRP A 408 18.03 -29.14 0.79
C TRP A 408 17.15 -27.91 1.05
N PRO A 409 16.62 -27.73 2.28
CA PRO A 409 16.52 -28.72 3.33
C PRO A 409 15.75 -29.97 2.86
N LYS A 410 16.26 -31.15 3.21
CA LYS A 410 15.75 -32.41 2.65
C LYS A 410 14.29 -32.65 3.05
N GLY A 411 13.44 -32.89 2.06
CA GLY A 411 12.05 -33.24 2.29
C GLY A 411 11.12 -32.04 2.52
N LEU A 412 11.62 -30.80 2.43
CA LEU A 412 10.78 -29.62 2.54
C LEU A 412 9.72 -29.61 1.44
N ARG A 413 8.49 -29.25 1.81
CA ARG A 413 7.35 -28.98 0.92
C ARG A 413 6.78 -27.62 1.25
N TRP A 414 6.22 -26.94 0.27
CA TRP A 414 5.46 -25.71 0.48
C TRP A 414 3.96 -26.06 0.51
N PRO A 415 3.31 -26.09 1.69
CA PRO A 415 1.89 -26.39 1.77
C PRO A 415 1.03 -25.27 1.21
N SER A 416 -0.16 -25.61 0.71
CA SER A 416 -1.17 -24.60 0.39
C SER A 416 -1.72 -23.99 1.68
N PHE A 417 -1.71 -22.68 1.74
CA PHE A 417 -2.28 -21.83 2.77
C PHE A 417 -3.78 -22.09 2.93
N GLY A 418 -4.22 -22.37 4.16
CA GLY A 418 -5.61 -22.62 4.51
C GLY A 418 -6.20 -23.94 4.03
N HIS A 419 -5.38 -24.94 3.68
CA HIS A 419 -5.85 -26.20 3.07
C HIS A 419 -6.64 -27.12 4.03
N ALA A 420 -6.31 -27.17 5.33
CA ALA A 420 -6.87 -28.20 6.22
C ALA A 420 -7.81 -27.72 7.35
N SER A 421 -7.71 -26.49 7.86
CA SER A 421 -8.67 -25.88 8.81
C SER A 421 -8.10 -24.57 9.37
N ASP A 422 -8.06 -23.51 8.56
CA ASP A 422 -7.40 -22.25 8.91
C ASP A 422 -5.86 -22.33 9.10
N ASP A 423 -5.17 -23.43 8.77
CA ASP A 423 -3.69 -23.50 8.79
C ASP A 423 -3.05 -22.35 7.98
N GLN A 424 -2.33 -21.46 8.65
CA GLN A 424 -1.74 -20.25 8.06
C GLN A 424 -0.24 -20.43 7.77
N ASP A 425 0.14 -21.60 7.26
CA ASP A 425 1.54 -21.93 6.96
C ASP A 425 2.04 -21.17 5.74
N LEU A 426 3.16 -20.46 5.92
CA LEU A 426 3.88 -19.77 4.86
C LEU A 426 5.29 -20.32 4.71
N LEU A 427 5.87 -20.14 3.52
CA LEU A 427 7.29 -20.40 3.30
C LEU A 427 8.10 -19.15 3.67
N LEU A 428 8.98 -19.28 4.66
CA LEU A 428 10.02 -18.29 4.87
C LEU A 428 11.16 -18.60 3.91
N ILE A 429 11.45 -17.68 3.00
CA ILE A 429 12.50 -17.82 2.00
C ILE A 429 13.75 -17.11 2.51
N ASP A 430 14.78 -17.89 2.77
CA ASP A 430 16.12 -17.49 3.15
C ASP A 430 17.12 -18.49 2.50
N VAL A 431 18.41 -18.45 2.84
CA VAL A 431 19.42 -19.44 2.40
C VAL A 431 18.94 -20.87 2.69
N GLU A 432 18.36 -21.09 3.86
CA GLU A 432 17.68 -22.35 4.21
C GLU A 432 16.18 -22.09 4.37
N PRO A 433 15.36 -22.33 3.32
CA PRO A 433 13.93 -22.08 3.40
C PRO A 433 13.27 -23.02 4.40
N ARG A 434 12.22 -22.52 5.08
CA ARG A 434 11.44 -23.31 6.05
C ARG A 434 9.99 -22.91 6.07
N VAL A 435 9.11 -23.85 6.39
CA VAL A 435 7.69 -23.55 6.66
C VAL A 435 7.57 -23.02 8.08
N LYS A 436 6.79 -21.94 8.26
CA LYS A 436 6.38 -21.43 9.57
C LYS A 436 4.92 -21.02 9.53
N GLU A 437 4.28 -21.04 10.70
CA GLU A 437 2.96 -20.45 10.87
C GLU A 437 3.05 -18.91 10.80
N PHE A 438 2.04 -18.26 10.20
CA PHE A 438 1.90 -16.82 10.26
C PHE A 438 1.54 -16.34 11.67
N ASP A 439 2.43 -15.56 12.27
CA ASP A 439 2.41 -15.18 13.68
C ASP A 439 1.84 -13.78 13.97
N ARG A 440 1.42 -13.02 12.94
CA ARG A 440 0.96 -11.62 13.08
C ARG A 440 -0.57 -11.46 12.98
N ASN A 441 -1.33 -12.40 13.55
CA ASN A 441 -2.81 -12.38 13.46
C ASN A 441 -3.44 -11.16 14.14
N GLN A 442 -2.86 -10.68 15.24
CA GLN A 442 -3.31 -9.46 15.93
C GLN A 442 -3.12 -8.20 15.06
N ALA A 443 -2.04 -8.14 14.27
CA ALA A 443 -1.83 -7.06 13.32
C ALA A 443 -2.90 -7.05 12.23
N VAL A 444 -3.21 -8.22 11.65
CA VAL A 444 -4.29 -8.34 10.66
C VAL A 444 -5.61 -7.83 11.23
N ALA A 445 -5.95 -8.21 12.46
CA ALA A 445 -7.14 -7.71 13.13
C ALA A 445 -7.07 -6.19 13.33
N ALA A 446 -5.97 -5.67 13.86
CA ALA A 446 -5.77 -4.24 14.14
C ALA A 446 -5.96 -3.35 12.90
N TRP A 447 -5.45 -3.78 11.75
CA TRP A 447 -5.54 -2.97 10.52
C TRP A 447 -6.82 -3.23 9.73
N THR A 448 -7.27 -4.49 9.65
CA THR A 448 -8.33 -4.84 8.71
C THR A 448 -9.72 -4.98 9.33
N GLY A 449 -9.82 -4.80 10.66
CA GLY A 449 -11.07 -4.89 11.43
C GLY A 449 -11.49 -6.31 11.81
N SER A 450 -10.82 -7.33 11.27
CA SER A 450 -11.11 -8.74 11.55
C SER A 450 -9.85 -9.57 11.34
N SER A 451 -9.58 -10.58 12.17
CA SER A 451 -8.53 -11.54 11.85
C SER A 451 -8.89 -12.38 10.61
N GLY A 452 -10.17 -12.64 10.34
CA GLY A 452 -10.60 -13.51 9.24
C GLY A 452 -10.37 -15.01 9.49
N ILE A 453 -9.92 -15.35 10.71
CA ILE A 453 -9.84 -16.71 11.26
C ILE A 453 -11.11 -16.95 12.09
N SER A 454 -11.64 -18.17 12.10
CA SER A 454 -12.75 -18.51 13.00
C SER A 454 -12.31 -18.37 14.47
N GLU A 455 -12.98 -17.52 15.25
CA GLU A 455 -12.67 -17.42 16.68
C GLU A 455 -12.96 -18.78 17.35
N PRO A 456 -12.07 -19.29 18.22
CA PRO A 456 -12.42 -20.46 19.03
C PRO A 456 -13.68 -20.12 19.85
N PRO A 457 -14.60 -21.09 20.07
CA PRO A 457 -15.83 -20.83 20.80
C PRO A 457 -15.46 -20.31 22.19
N THR A 458 -15.72 -19.02 22.42
CA THR A 458 -15.58 -18.43 23.73
C THR A 458 -16.57 -19.13 24.65
N SER A 459 -16.07 -19.74 25.72
CA SER A 459 -16.93 -20.18 26.81
C SER A 459 -17.72 -18.97 27.28
N LYS A 460 -19.05 -19.06 27.21
CA LYS A 460 -19.95 -18.03 27.75
C LYS A 460 -19.52 -17.72 29.18
N PRO A 461 -19.35 -16.46 29.57
CA PRO A 461 -19.18 -16.13 30.98
C PRO A 461 -20.48 -16.43 31.71
N ASP A 462 -20.33 -17.09 32.87
CA ASP A 462 -21.41 -17.43 33.79
C ASP A 462 -22.26 -16.20 34.15
N SER A 463 -23.57 -16.42 34.26
CA SER A 463 -24.61 -15.45 34.55
C SER A 463 -24.62 -14.98 36.01
N SER A 464 -23.52 -14.40 36.51
CA SER A 464 -23.42 -13.92 37.90
C SER A 464 -22.84 -12.51 38.08
N SER A 465 -22.81 -11.67 37.04
CA SER A 465 -22.23 -10.31 37.11
C SER A 465 -23.21 -9.15 36.93
N GLN A 466 -24.51 -9.34 37.14
CA GLN A 466 -25.49 -8.24 37.02
C GLN A 466 -25.48 -7.22 38.18
N THR A 467 -24.68 -7.41 39.23
CA THR A 467 -24.64 -6.49 40.38
C THR A 467 -23.56 -5.40 40.27
N THR A 468 -22.58 -5.51 39.37
CA THR A 468 -21.47 -4.54 39.23
C THR A 468 -21.73 -3.43 38.20
N ALA A 469 -22.75 -3.55 37.36
CA ALA A 469 -23.05 -2.58 36.30
C ALA A 469 -23.54 -1.21 36.81
N ASN A 470 -24.17 -1.15 37.99
CA ASN A 470 -24.75 0.10 38.52
C ASN A 470 -23.73 1.01 39.23
N LEU A 471 -22.59 0.48 39.70
CA LEU A 471 -21.51 1.30 40.27
C LEU A 471 -20.61 1.94 39.18
N GLY A 472 -20.40 1.26 38.05
CA GLY A 472 -19.62 1.77 36.93
C GLY A 472 -20.24 2.99 36.26
N LEU A 473 -21.57 3.00 36.07
CA LEU A 473 -22.29 4.11 35.44
C LEU A 473 -22.21 5.40 36.27
N THR A 474 -22.25 5.28 37.60
CA THR A 474 -22.17 6.43 38.51
C THR A 474 -20.77 7.06 38.50
N LEU A 475 -19.72 6.23 38.39
CA LEU A 475 -18.34 6.71 38.32
C LEU A 475 -18.04 7.43 36.98
N VAL A 476 -18.56 6.92 35.86
CA VAL A 476 -18.40 7.55 34.54
C VAL A 476 -19.10 8.91 34.48
N VAL A 477 -20.30 9.04 35.08
CA VAL A 477 -21.01 10.32 35.14
C VAL A 477 -20.24 11.33 35.99
N VAL A 478 -19.71 10.93 37.14
CA VAL A 478 -18.92 11.83 38.01
C VAL A 478 -17.64 12.31 37.30
N VAL A 479 -16.92 11.41 36.62
CA VAL A 479 -15.72 11.77 35.85
C VAL A 479 -16.07 12.72 34.71
N ALA A 480 -17.17 12.49 33.98
CA ALA A 480 -17.62 13.37 32.92
C ALA A 480 -17.97 14.79 33.45
N VAL A 481 -18.65 14.89 34.59
CA VAL A 481 -18.97 16.19 35.21
C VAL A 481 -17.69 16.91 35.65
N VAL A 482 -16.72 16.21 36.25
CA VAL A 482 -15.43 16.81 36.65
C VAL A 482 -14.66 17.33 35.43
N VAL A 483 -14.61 16.56 34.33
CA VAL A 483 -13.95 16.99 33.08
C VAL A 483 -14.62 18.25 32.53
N VAL A 484 -15.95 18.32 32.50
CA VAL A 484 -16.67 19.51 32.05
C VAL A 484 -16.36 20.72 32.94
N ILE A 485 -16.34 20.55 34.26
CA ILE A 485 -15.99 21.64 35.20
C ILE A 485 -14.56 22.13 34.95
N VAL A 486 -13.60 21.22 34.78
CA VAL A 486 -12.19 21.59 34.49
C VAL A 486 -12.09 22.37 33.18
N VAL A 487 -12.77 21.92 32.12
CA VAL A 487 -12.79 22.64 30.83
C VAL A 487 -13.39 24.04 30.99
N VAL A 488 -14.50 24.19 31.72
CA VAL A 488 -15.14 25.49 31.97
C VAL A 488 -14.21 26.42 32.76
N VAL A 489 -13.51 25.91 33.77
CA VAL A 489 -12.54 26.69 34.56
C VAL A 489 -11.36 27.13 33.71
N VAL A 490 -10.81 26.24 32.87
CA VAL A 490 -9.71 26.59 31.96
C VAL A 490 -10.14 27.67 30.96
N VAL A 491 -11.34 27.55 30.38
CA VAL A 491 -11.89 28.57 29.47
C VAL A 491 -12.06 29.91 30.18
N LEU A 492 -12.58 29.92 31.41
CA LEU A 492 -12.71 31.15 32.20
C LEU A 492 -11.36 31.80 32.50
N ILE A 493 -10.34 31.01 32.86
CA ILE A 493 -8.98 31.51 33.08
C ILE A 493 -8.42 32.13 31.79
N VAL A 494 -8.59 31.47 30.64
CA VAL A 494 -8.15 32.00 29.34
C VAL A 494 -8.85 33.32 29.02
N VAL A 495 -10.17 33.42 29.23
CA VAL A 495 -10.91 34.68 29.00
C VAL A 495 -10.40 35.80 29.90
N VAL A 496 -10.13 35.53 31.18
CA VAL A 496 -9.58 36.52 32.11
C VAL A 496 -8.18 36.95 31.68
N VAL A 497 -7.30 36.01 31.30
CA VAL A 497 -5.95 36.32 30.82
C VAL A 497 -6.00 37.19 29.56
N VAL A 498 -6.86 36.84 28.60
CA VAL A 498 -7.04 37.63 27.38
C VAL A 498 -7.56 39.04 27.71
N ALA A 499 -8.52 39.17 28.61
CA ALA A 499 -9.03 40.47 29.03
C ALA A 499 -7.93 41.34 29.70
N VAL A 500 -7.11 40.75 30.56
CA VAL A 500 -5.97 41.45 31.18
C VAL A 500 -4.95 41.89 30.13
N VAL A 501 -4.60 41.02 29.18
CA VAL A 501 -3.67 41.36 28.08
C VAL A 501 -4.22 42.52 27.25
N VAL A 502 -5.50 42.50 26.90
CA VAL A 502 -6.14 43.60 26.15
C VAL A 502 -6.07 44.91 26.92
N VAL A 503 -6.36 44.92 28.23
CA VAL A 503 -6.25 46.12 29.06
C VAL A 503 -4.81 46.65 29.10
N VAL A 504 -3.82 45.76 29.28
CA VAL A 504 -2.40 46.15 29.29
C VAL A 504 -2.00 46.77 27.95
N VAL A 505 -2.39 46.16 26.83
CA VAL A 505 -2.10 46.69 25.48
C VAL A 505 -2.73 48.06 25.29
N VAL A 506 -4.00 48.25 25.69
CA VAL A 506 -4.67 49.55 25.59
C VAL A 506 -3.95 50.61 26.43
N VAL A 507 -3.55 50.29 27.66
CA VAL A 507 -2.80 51.23 28.53
C VAL A 507 -1.47 51.61 27.89
N VAL A 508 -0.72 50.64 27.35
CA VAL A 508 0.56 50.90 26.68
C VAL A 508 0.36 51.81 25.46
N VAL A 509 -0.66 51.54 24.63
CA VAL A 509 -0.98 52.38 23.46
C VAL A 509 -1.32 53.80 23.89
N VAL A 510 -2.14 53.98 24.93
CA VAL A 510 -2.49 55.32 25.45
C VAL A 510 -1.26 56.06 25.95
N VAL A 511 -0.38 55.40 26.70
CA VAL A 511 0.88 56.01 27.19
C VAL A 511 1.77 56.43 26.02
N VAL A 512 1.94 55.58 25.00
CA VAL A 512 2.74 55.91 23.82
C VAL A 512 2.15 57.12 23.09
N VAL A 513 0.83 57.16 22.89
CA VAL A 513 0.16 58.30 22.25
C VAL A 513 0.38 59.59 23.04
N VAL A 514 0.24 59.55 24.36
CA VAL A 514 0.47 60.73 25.22
C VAL A 514 1.92 61.21 25.12
N VAL A 515 2.89 60.30 25.16
CA VAL A 515 4.32 60.64 25.03
C VAL A 515 4.61 61.28 23.67
N VAL A 516 4.06 60.73 22.58
CA VAL A 516 4.22 61.29 21.24
C VAL A 516 3.60 62.68 21.14
N VAL A 517 2.38 62.87 21.67
CA VAL A 517 1.71 64.18 21.66
C VAL A 517 2.50 65.21 22.46
N VAL A 518 3.00 64.86 23.64
CA VAL A 518 3.84 65.75 24.46
C VAL A 518 5.14 66.08 23.74
N ALA A 519 5.79 65.11 23.10
CA ALA A 519 7.01 65.34 22.33
C ALA A 519 6.77 66.29 21.14
N VAL A 520 5.65 66.13 20.42
CA VAL A 520 5.26 67.02 19.31
C VAL A 520 4.98 68.43 19.82
N LEU A 521 4.27 68.57 20.94
CA LEU A 521 4.01 69.89 21.54
C LEU A 521 5.29 70.58 22.01
N LEU A 522 6.20 69.85 22.66
CA LEU A 522 7.50 70.38 23.08
C LEU A 522 8.37 70.79 21.87
N TYR A 523 8.40 69.96 20.82
CA TYR A 523 9.10 70.28 19.59
C TYR A 523 8.53 71.53 18.91
N THR A 524 7.21 71.68 18.88
CA THR A 524 6.52 72.85 18.29
C THR A 524 6.80 74.12 19.10
N CYS A 525 6.80 74.04 20.43
CA CYS A 525 7.18 75.15 21.30
C CYS A 525 8.65 75.56 21.14
N LEU A 526 9.57 74.59 21.05
CA LEU A 526 11.00 74.85 20.82
C LEU A 526 11.24 75.46 19.43
N TYR A 527 10.55 74.97 18.40
CA TYR A 527 10.65 75.50 17.04
C TYR A 527 10.16 76.96 16.97
N ASN A 528 9.04 77.28 17.61
CA ASN A 528 8.50 78.65 17.67
C ASN A 528 9.31 79.62 18.56
N ALA A 529 10.19 79.12 19.42
CA ALA A 529 11.09 79.96 20.23
C ALA A 529 12.43 80.27 19.53
N ILE A 530 12.73 79.57 18.43
CA ILE A 530 13.96 79.74 17.63
C ILE A 530 13.73 80.62 16.39
N LEU A 531 12.46 80.79 15.98
CA LEU A 531 12.00 81.82 15.03
C LEU A 531 11.70 83.13 15.77
#